data_AF-A0AAP0HQV1-F1
#
_entry.id   AF-A0AAP0HQV1-F1
#
_cell.length_a   1.000
_cell.length_b   1.000
_cell.length_c   1.000
_cell.angle_alpha   90.00
_cell.angle_beta   90.00
_cell.angle_gamma   90.00
#
_symmetry.space_group_name_H-M   'P 1'
#
loop_
_entity.id
_entity.type
_entity.pdbx_description
1 polymer ?
#
loop_
_entity_poly.entity_id
_entity_poly.type
_entity_poly.pdbx_seq_one_letter_code
_entity_poly.pdbx_strand_id
1 'polypeptide(L)' 'MDELTRHIQEDIPWCMIFADDIVLVDETKDGVNRKLELWRNTLESKGFKLSRMKTEYMHCEFRNIRH' A
#
# COMPACT_ATOMS: atom_id res chain seq x y z
N MET A 1 14.54 -7.30 6.52
CA MET A 1 13.77 -6.06 6.30
C MET A 1 14.19 -5.29 5.03
N ASP A 2 15.29 -5.68 4.36
CA ASP A 2 15.65 -5.19 3.01
C ASP A 2 15.36 -6.17 1.87
N GLU A 3 14.81 -7.35 2.20
CA GLU A 3 14.61 -8.45 1.24
C GLU A 3 13.15 -8.59 0.78
N LEU A 4 12.21 -8.09 1.59
CA LEU A 4 10.78 -8.05 1.25
C LEU A 4 10.45 -6.95 0.23
N THR A 5 11.26 -5.88 0.15
CA THR A 5 11.07 -4.76 -0.78
C THR A 5 11.67 -5.01 -2.15
N ARG A 6 12.68 -5.89 -2.27
CA ARG A 6 13.30 -6.22 -3.57
C ARG A 6 12.45 -7.16 -4.42
N HIS A 7 11.71 -8.09 -3.82
CA HIS A 7 10.88 -9.05 -4.58
C HIS A 7 9.52 -8.49 -5.01
N ILE A 8 9.01 -7.42 -4.39
CA ILE A 8 7.77 -6.74 -4.82
C ILE A 8 8.00 -5.91 -6.10
N GLN A 9 9.27 -5.62 -6.42
CA GLN A 9 9.66 -4.68 -7.47
C GLN A 9 9.83 -5.28 -8.88
N GLU A 10 9.90 -6.60 -9.08
CA GLU A 10 10.23 -7.12 -10.43
C GLU A 10 9.18 -8.01 -11.09
N ASP A 11 8.39 -8.81 -10.38
CA ASP A 11 7.44 -9.70 -11.04
C ASP A 11 6.30 -10.00 -10.08
N ILE A 12 5.29 -9.14 -9.98
CA ILE A 12 4.03 -9.61 -9.39
C ILE A 12 3.38 -10.49 -10.48
N PRO A 13 3.45 -11.83 -10.37
CA PRO A 13 2.83 -12.70 -11.32
C PRO A 13 1.33 -12.54 -11.10
N TRP A 14 0.59 -12.44 -12.19
CA TRP A 14 -0.83 -12.17 -12.24
C TRP A 14 -1.72 -13.31 -11.73
N CYS A 15 -1.29 -14.08 -10.75
CA CYS A 15 -2.02 -15.22 -10.23
C CYS A 15 -1.93 -15.22 -8.70
N MET A 16 -2.93 -14.61 -8.06
CA MET A 16 -3.23 -14.71 -6.63
C MET A 16 -2.30 -13.94 -5.67
N ILE A 17 -2.30 -12.61 -5.74
CA ILE A 17 -2.17 -11.85 -4.49
C ILE A 17 -3.56 -11.85 -3.83
N PHE A 18 -3.83 -12.85 -3.00
CA PHE A 18 -4.89 -12.79 -1.97
C PHE A 18 -4.33 -11.96 -0.81
N ALA A 19 -4.20 -10.65 -1.02
CA ALA A 19 -4.10 -9.71 0.08
C ALA A 19 -5.48 -9.06 0.19
N ASP A 20 -6.22 -9.38 1.26
CA ASP A 20 -7.50 -8.72 1.54
C ASP A 20 -7.30 -7.23 1.81
N ASP A 21 -6.13 -6.86 2.36
CA ASP A 21 -5.82 -5.49 2.77
C ASP A 21 -4.42 -5.05 2.28
N ILE A 22 -4.38 -3.90 1.61
CA ILE A 22 -3.15 -3.19 1.23
C ILE A 22 -2.99 -2.00 2.18
N VAL A 23 -1.86 -1.92 2.89
CA VAL A 23 -1.57 -0.82 3.81
C VAL A 23 -0.59 0.17 3.15
N LEU A 24 -1.00 1.43 3.07
CA LEU A 24 -0.16 2.53 2.60
C LEU A 24 0.30 3.36 3.80
N VAL A 25 1.61 3.52 3.95
CA VAL A 25 2.22 4.30 5.05
C VAL A 25 3.02 5.45 4.49
N ASP A 26 2.85 6.63 5.10
CA ASP A 26 3.62 7.83 4.83
C ASP A 26 3.67 8.69 6.11
N GLU A 27 4.65 9.57 6.21
CA GLU A 27 4.78 10.51 7.33
C GLU A 27 3.71 11.62 7.25
N THR A 28 3.19 11.88 6.05
CA THR A 28 2.21 12.93 5.80
C THR A 28 0.92 12.40 5.19
N LYS A 29 -0.20 13.03 5.52
CA LYS A 29 -1.50 12.70 4.90
C LYS A 29 -1.47 12.89 3.37
N ASP A 30 -0.76 13.90 2.88
CA ASP A 30 -0.59 14.15 1.45
C ASP A 30 0.18 13.02 0.76
N GLY A 31 1.26 12.53 1.39
CA GLY A 31 2.05 11.42 0.87
C GLY A 31 1.25 10.10 0.80
N VAL A 32 0.43 9.81 1.82
CA VAL A 32 -0.50 8.67 1.76
C VAL A 32 -1.49 8.84 0.60
N ASN A 33 -2.04 10.03 0.40
CA ASN A 33 -3.00 10.29 -0.67
C ASN A 33 -2.38 10.15 -2.07
N ARG A 34 -1.16 10.66 -2.28
CA ARG A 34 -0.40 10.47 -3.53
C ARG A 34 -0.15 9.00 -3.83
N LYS A 35 0.26 8.22 -2.82
CA LYS A 35 0.45 6.77 -2.95
C LYS A 35 -0.87 6.08 -3.29
N LEU A 36 -1.98 6.47 -2.65
CA LEU A 36 -3.31 5.91 -2.93
C LEU A 36 -3.73 6.13 -4.39
N GLU A 37 -3.50 7.33 -4.94
CA GLU A 37 -3.81 7.62 -6.35
C GLU A 37 -2.94 6.80 -7.31
N LEU A 38 -1.64 6.66 -7.04
CA LEU A 38 -0.74 5.84 -7.86
C LEU A 38 -1.17 4.36 -7.88
N TRP A 39 -1.51 3.82 -6.72
CA TRP A 39 -1.98 2.44 -6.58
C TRP A 39 -3.34 2.25 -7.24
N ARG A 40 -4.25 3.22 -7.12
CA ARG A 40 -5.54 3.21 -7.84
C ARG A 40 -5.30 3.09 -9.35
N ASN A 41 -4.50 3.98 -9.92
CA ASN A 41 -4.22 4.00 -11.37
C ASN A 41 -3.56 2.70 -11.84
N THR A 42 -2.64 2.14 -11.06
CA THR A 42 -1.95 0.88 -11.36
C THR A 42 -2.88 -0.31 -11.28
N LEU A 43 -3.79 -0.34 -10.30
CA LEU A 43 -4.77 -1.41 -10.17
C LEU A 43 -5.83 -1.31 -11.27
N GLU A 44 -6.30 -0.11 -11.59
CA GLU A 44 -7.28 0.12 -12.66
C GLU A 44 -6.72 -0.24 -14.03
N SER A 45 -5.46 0.09 -14.33
CA SER A 45 -4.80 -0.34 -15.58
C SER A 45 -4.67 -1.86 -15.68
N LYS A 46 -4.65 -2.53 -14.53
CA LYS A 46 -4.63 -3.98 -14.40
C LYS A 46 -6.04 -4.61 -14.29
N GLY A 47 -7.12 -3.82 -14.39
CA GLY A 47 -8.51 -4.29 -14.32
C GLY A 47 -9.04 -4.53 -12.90
N PHE A 48 -8.29 -4.14 -11.87
CA PHE A 48 -8.69 -4.21 -10.47
C PHE A 48 -9.27 -2.87 -10.00
N LYS A 49 -10.16 -2.89 -9.01
CA LYS A 49 -10.74 -1.68 -8.41
C LYS A 49 -10.59 -1.71 -6.89
N LEU A 50 -10.22 -0.56 -6.31
CA LEU A 50 -10.20 -0.36 -4.87
C LEU A 50 -11.62 -0.12 -4.35
N SER A 51 -12.03 -0.89 -3.33
CA SER A 51 -13.30 -0.64 -2.65
C SER A 51 -13.17 0.52 -1.67
N ARG A 52 -13.86 1.63 -1.94
CA ARG A 52 -13.88 2.81 -1.07
C ARG A 52 -14.48 2.52 0.31
N MET A 53 -15.38 1.54 0.42
CA MET A 53 -16.02 1.19 1.70
C MET A 53 -15.08 0.46 2.66
N LYS A 54 -14.03 -0.18 2.15
CA LYS A 54 -13.05 -0.92 2.95
C LYS A 54 -11.77 -0.12 3.23
N THR A 55 -11.63 1.08 2.67
CA THR A 55 -10.44 1.91 2.88
C THR A 55 -10.55 2.65 4.21
N GLU A 56 -9.73 2.29 5.19
CA GLU A 56 -9.63 2.99 6.48
C GLU A 56 -8.32 3.78 6.57
N TYR A 57 -8.37 4.98 7.15
CA TYR A 57 -7.19 5.78 7.46
C TYR A 57 -6.83 5.59 8.92
N MET A 58 -5.67 4.99 9.19
CA MET A 58 -5.12 4.84 10.53
C MET A 58 -4.01 5.86 10.75
N HIS A 59 -4.08 6.60 11.87
CA HIS A 59 -2.97 7.44 12.32
C HIS A 59 -2.13 6.65 13.33
N CYS A 60 -0.83 6.49 13.07
CA CYS A 60 0.09 5.81 13.97
C CYS A 60 1.14 6.79 14.49
N GLU A 61 1.08 7.11 15.78
CA GLU A 61 2.15 7.80 16.47
C GLU A 61 3.19 6.76 16.88
N PHE A 62 4.23 6.58 16.06
CA PHE A 62 5.39 5.78 16.46
C PHE A 62 6.12 6.50 17.59
N ARG A 63 5.78 6.16 18.83
CA ARG A 63 6.59 6.57 19.99
C ARG A 63 7.97 5.94 19.81
N ASN A 64 9.00 6.77 19.65
CA ASN A 64 10.39 6.34 19.65
C ASN A 64 10.70 5.66 20.98
N ILE A 65 10.52 4.34 21.07
CA ILE A 65 11.07 3.54 22.15
C ILE A 65 12.56 3.41 21.84
N ARG A 66 13.34 4.39 22.31
CA ARG A 66 14.80 4.27 22.36
C ARG A 66 15.14 3.21 23.41
N HIS A 67 15.72 2.10 22.96
CA HIS A 67 16.38 1.13 23.81
C HIS A 67 17.77 1.63 24.22
#